data_AF-G5RTL8-F1
#
_entry.id   AF-G5RTL8-F1
#
_cell.length_a   1.000
_cell.length_b   1.000
_cell.length_c   1.000
_cell.angle_alpha   90.00
_cell.angle_beta   90.00
_cell.angle_gamma   90.00
#
_symmetry.space_group_name_H-M   'P 1'
#
loop_
_entity.id
_entity.type
_entity.pdbx_description
1 polymer ?
#
loop_
_entity_poly.entity_id
_entity_poly.type
_entity_poly.pdbx_seq_one_letter_code
_entity_poly.pdbx_strand_id
1 'polypeptide(L)'
;DLLWIVSQPPQRELLQKAQVAWIALRDADCALIRSGTEGGSVQPMIASQCLTDKTNEREAFLASLLQCEEGDLSCPLPPAG
;
A
#
# COMPACT_ATOMS: atom_id res chain seq x y z
N ASP A 1 13.85 13.97 -21.30
CA ASP A 1 12.57 13.37 -21.68
C ASP A 1 11.96 12.69 -20.45
N LEU A 2 11.46 13.50 -19.50
CA LEU A 2 11.37 13.15 -18.08
C LEU A 2 9.93 12.85 -17.59
N LEU A 3 8.98 12.70 -18.51
CA LEU A 3 7.55 12.55 -18.19
C LEU A 3 6.87 11.34 -18.85
N TRP A 4 7.52 10.63 -19.78
CA TRP A 4 6.90 9.45 -20.43
C TRP A 4 6.97 8.16 -19.57
N ILE A 5 7.77 8.17 -18.50
CA ILE A 5 8.09 7.01 -17.63
C ILE A 5 7.34 7.07 -16.27
N VAL A 6 6.33 7.91 -16.08
CA VAL A 6 5.46 7.78 -14.89
C VAL A 6 4.52 6.58 -15.12
N SER A 7 5.08 5.37 -15.15
CA SER A 7 4.50 4.10 -15.63
C SER A 7 3.90 4.17 -17.05
N GLN A 8 4.14 3.17 -17.91
CA GLN A 8 3.31 3.03 -19.11
C GLN A 8 1.83 3.01 -18.65
N PRO A 9 0.90 3.55 -19.44
CA PRO A 9 -0.52 3.63 -19.06
C PRO A 9 -1.07 2.33 -18.44
N PRO A 10 -0.70 1.12 -18.93
CA PRO A 10 -1.10 -0.14 -18.30
C PRO A 10 -0.60 -0.33 -16.86
N GLN A 11 0.67 -0.02 -16.54
CA GLN A 11 1.17 -0.22 -15.16
C GLN A 11 0.55 0.78 -14.18
N ARG A 12 0.22 1.99 -14.64
CA ARG A 12 -0.47 2.99 -13.81
C ARG A 12 -1.87 2.51 -13.42
N GLU A 13 -2.63 2.00 -14.39
CA GLU A 13 -3.96 1.44 -14.15
C GLU A 13 -3.91 0.22 -13.23
N LEU A 14 -2.93 -0.67 -13.42
CA LEU A 14 -2.71 -1.82 -12.55
C LEU A 14 -2.35 -1.38 -11.12
N LEU A 15 -1.46 -0.39 -10.96
CA LEU A 15 -1.09 0.15 -9.66
C LEU A 15 -2.32 0.76 -8.97
N GLN A 16 -3.09 1.58 -9.68
CA GLN A 16 -4.32 2.18 -9.14
C GLN A 16 -5.31 1.10 -8.68
N LYS A 17 -5.56 0.09 -9.51
CA LYS A 17 -6.43 -1.04 -9.16
C LYS A 17 -5.92 -1.78 -7.92
N ALA A 18 -4.62 -2.01 -7.82
CA ALA A 18 -3.99 -2.65 -6.67
C ALA A 18 -4.13 -1.81 -5.39
N GLN A 19 -3.97 -0.48 -5.45
CA GLN A 19 -4.14 0.39 -4.28
C GLN A 19 -5.61 0.44 -3.81
N VAL A 20 -6.56 0.52 -4.75
CA VAL A 20 -7.99 0.51 -4.41
C VAL A 20 -8.38 -0.81 -3.73
N ALA A 21 -7.91 -1.95 -4.24
CA ALA A 21 -8.14 -3.25 -3.61
C ALA A 21 -7.45 -3.36 -2.24
N TRP A 22 -6.23 -2.83 -2.10
CA TRP A 22 -5.53 -2.80 -0.82
C TRP A 22 -6.25 -1.95 0.24
N ILE A 23 -6.83 -0.80 -0.13
CA ILE A 23 -7.63 0.01 0.80
C ILE A 23 -8.80 -0.80 1.36
N ALA A 24 -9.52 -1.53 0.50
CA ALA A 24 -10.63 -2.38 0.94
C ALA A 24 -10.17 -3.48 1.91
N LEU A 25 -9.02 -4.11 1.63
CA LEU A 25 -8.40 -5.07 2.54
C LEU A 25 -8.00 -4.43 3.88
N ARG A 26 -7.31 -3.29 3.85
CA ARG A 26 -6.89 -2.54 5.05
C ARG A 26 -8.09 -2.23 5.94
N ASP A 27 -9.17 -1.73 5.35
CA ASP A 27 -10.36 -1.34 6.09
C ASP A 27 -11.05 -2.56 6.71
N ALA A 28 -11.09 -3.69 5.99
CA ALA A 28 -11.61 -4.97 6.52
C ALA A 28 -10.75 -5.53 7.67
N ASP A 29 -9.42 -5.54 7.50
CA ASP A 29 -8.47 -5.95 8.54
C ASP A 29 -8.63 -5.08 9.78
N CYS A 30 -8.68 -3.76 9.63
CA CYS A 30 -8.79 -2.85 10.77
C CYS A 30 -10.17 -2.91 11.44
N ALA A 31 -11.24 -3.24 10.70
CA ALA A 31 -12.55 -3.54 11.28
C ALA A 31 -12.50 -4.81 12.16
N LEU A 32 -11.84 -5.87 11.68
CA LEU A 32 -11.63 -7.09 12.47
C LEU A 32 -10.77 -6.84 13.70
N ILE A 33 -9.64 -6.13 13.57
CA ILE A 33 -8.73 -5.86 14.69
C ILE A 33 -9.42 -5.04 15.78
N ARG A 34 -10.16 -3.98 15.42
CA ARG A 34 -10.86 -3.14 16.42
C ARG A 34 -12.06 -3.84 17.06
N SER A 35 -12.59 -4.92 16.48
CA SER A 35 -13.77 -5.61 17.05
C SER A 35 -13.46 -6.25 18.40
N GLY A 36 -12.21 -6.63 18.65
CA GLY A 36 -11.77 -7.15 19.95
C GLY A 36 -11.87 -6.15 21.11
N THR A 37 -12.13 -4.87 20.84
CA THR A 37 -12.28 -3.80 21.84
C THR A 37 -13.61 -3.06 21.72
N GLU A 38 -14.61 -3.68 21.08
CA GLU A 38 -15.91 -3.07 20.82
C GLU A 38 -16.60 -2.56 22.10
N GLY A 39 -17.13 -1.33 22.03
CA GLY A 39 -17.76 -0.65 23.16
C GLY A 39 -16.78 -0.09 24.21
N GLY A 40 -15.49 -0.43 24.12
CA GLY A 40 -14.46 0.10 25.00
C GLY A 40 -13.96 1.49 24.59
N SER A 41 -13.53 2.28 25.57
CA SER A 41 -12.94 3.62 25.32
C SER A 41 -11.64 3.58 24.50
N VAL A 42 -10.96 2.43 24.48
CA VAL A 42 -9.71 2.22 23.73
C VAL A 42 -9.94 1.91 22.24
N GLN A 43 -11.17 1.55 21.83
CA GLN A 43 -11.46 1.10 20.48
C GLN A 43 -11.00 2.08 19.37
N PRO A 44 -11.21 3.40 19.48
CA PRO A 44 -10.75 4.35 18.46
C PRO A 44 -9.23 4.38 18.32
N MET A 45 -8.50 4.21 19.43
CA MET A 45 -7.04 4.15 19.43
C MET A 45 -6.55 2.89 18.70
N ILE A 46 -7.16 1.73 18.96
CA ILE A 46 -6.84 0.47 18.25
C ILE A 46 -7.11 0.59 16.75
N ALA A 47 -8.24 1.19 16.36
CA ALA A 47 -8.55 1.43 14.96
C ALA A 47 -7.52 2.34 14.28
N SER A 48 -7.14 3.45 14.94
CA SER A 48 -6.11 4.36 14.42
C SER A 48 -4.76 3.68 14.27
N GLN A 49 -4.34 2.90 15.28
CA GLN A 49 -3.06 2.21 15.26
C GLN A 49 -2.98 1.22 14.09
N CYS A 50 -4.03 0.42 13.88
CA CYS A 50 -4.10 -0.50 12.75
C CYS A 50 -3.93 0.22 11.39
N LEU A 51 -4.64 1.35 11.21
CA LEU A 51 -4.55 2.12 9.97
C LEU A 51 -3.12 2.63 9.74
N THR A 52 -2.45 3.11 10.79
CA THR A 52 -1.06 3.54 10.74
C THR A 52 -0.13 2.39 10.37
N ASP A 53 -0.21 1.25 11.07
CA ASP A 53 0.67 0.10 10.85
C ASP A 53 0.54 -0.44 9.42
N LYS A 54 -0.70 -0.65 8.96
CA LYS A 54 -0.98 -1.11 7.60
C LYS A 54 -0.50 -0.13 6.53
N THR A 55 -0.57 1.17 6.80
CA THR A 55 -0.07 2.19 5.87
C THR A 55 1.45 2.15 5.78
N ASN A 56 2.15 2.04 6.90
CA ASN A 56 3.60 1.90 6.93
C ASN A 56 4.07 0.64 6.18
N GLU A 57 3.39 -0.50 6.38
CA GLU A 57 3.66 -1.74 5.63
C GLU A 57 3.49 -1.54 4.13
N ARG A 58 2.41 -0.84 3.73
CA ARG A 58 2.14 -0.58 2.31
C ARG A 58 3.14 0.36 1.69
N GLU A 59 3.55 1.40 2.39
CA GLU A 59 4.59 2.32 1.94
C GLU A 59 5.91 1.59 1.72
N ALA A 60 6.32 0.72 2.66
CA ALA A 60 7.52 -0.09 2.51
C ALA A 60 7.45 -1.02 1.28
N PHE A 61 6.31 -1.69 1.07
CA PHE A 61 6.08 -2.50 -0.12
C PHE A 61 6.14 -1.67 -1.42
N LEU A 62 5.57 -0.46 -1.43
CA LEU A 62 5.60 0.39 -2.62
C LEU A 62 7.01 0.93 -2.90
N ALA A 63 7.76 1.26 -1.86
CA ALA A 63 9.15 1.67 -1.97
C ALA A 63 10.04 0.56 -2.51
N SER A 64 9.79 -0.71 -2.13
CA SER A 64 10.55 -1.84 -2.68
C SER A 64 10.34 -2.03 -4.17
N LEU A 65 9.20 -1.62 -4.73
CA LEU A 65 8.96 -1.66 -6.18
C LEU A 65 9.75 -0.60 -6.97
N LEU A 66 10.40 0.35 -6.28
CA LEU A 66 11.22 1.42 -6.88
C LEU A 66 12.72 1.16 -6.75
N GLN A 67 13.13 0.16 -5.96
CA GLN A 67 14.52 -0.16 -5.63
C GLN A 67 14.92 -1.47 -6.30
N CYS A 68 15.01 -1.43 -7.63
CA CYS A 68 15.22 -2.62 -8.44
C CYS A 68 16.67 -2.71 -8.91
N GLU A 69 17.31 -3.86 -8.70
CA GLU A 69 18.60 -4.15 -9.30
C GLU A 69 18.46 -4.35 -10.80
N GLU A 70 19.55 -4.09 -11.55
CA GLU A 70 19.58 -4.36 -12.99
C GLU A 70 19.33 -5.86 -13.24
N GLY A 71 18.26 -6.18 -13.98
CA GLY A 71 17.89 -7.56 -14.29
C GLY A 71 16.85 -8.19 -13.36
N ASP A 72 16.35 -7.47 -12.35
CA ASP A 72 15.20 -7.94 -11.56
C ASP A 72 13.91 -7.90 -12.39
N LEU A 73 13.48 -9.08 -12.88
CA LEU A 73 12.28 -9.24 -13.70
C LEU A 73 10.97 -9.13 -12.90
N SER A 74 11.04 -9.10 -11.57
CA SER A 74 9.87 -8.95 -10.70
C SER A 74 9.45 -7.49 -10.50
N CYS A 75 10.32 -6.55 -10.87
CA CYS A 75 10.12 -5.13 -10.65
C CYS A 75 9.25 -4.48 -11.73
N PRO A 76 8.06 -3.95 -11.36
CA PRO A 76 7.13 -3.39 -12.33
C PRO A 76 7.41 -1.92 -12.67
N LEU A 77 8.29 -1.25 -11.91
CA LEU A 77 8.60 0.17 -12.06
C LEU A 77 10.10 0.36 -12.27
N PRO A 78 10.51 1.36 -13.06
CA PRO A 78 11.92 1.70 -13.21
C PRO A 78 12.49 2.28 -11.91
N PRO A 79 13.82 2.24 -11.70
CA PRO A 79 14.46 2.80 -10.52
C PRO A 79 14.08 4.26 -10.31
N ALA A 80 13.87 4.65 -9.05
CA ALA A 80 13.74 6.06 -8.69
C ALA A 80 15.09 6.77 -8.95
N GLY A 81 15.19 7.46 -10.08
CA GLY A 81 16.34 8.32 -10.42
C GLY A 81 16.41 9.59 -9.57
#